data_AF-A0A4S4NIK6-F1
#
_entry.id   AF-A0A4S4NIK6-F1
#
_cell.length_a   1.000
_cell.length_b   1.000
_cell.length_c   1.000
_cell.angle_alpha   90.00
_cell.angle_beta   90.00
_cell.angle_gamma   90.00
#
_symmetry.space_group_name_H-M   'P 1'
#
loop_
_entity.id
_entity.type
_entity.pdbx_description
1 polymer ?
#
loop_
_entity_poly.entity_id
_entity_poly.type
_entity_poly.pdbx_seq_one_letter_code
_entity_poly.pdbx_strand_id
1 'polypeptide(L)'
;MKRRHLGLFLSFWAFVAVPVAVTGWYLFERAADQYASRVGFSVRAQEFQAPVDLLSGLGNLGSSTTSDSDILYEFIQSQEMVELVDQALDLRNLYAKPENDPIFAFDPDAPIEELVDYWRSMVAIYYDSGTGLIELRVRAFTAPDAVAIAEQILAQSSIMINRLTAVAREDVTRYARQELDQAVARLKEARQALTQFRATTQIVDPTADVQGQMTVLVSLQQQLAETYIELDLLIENSSESDPRVAQLRKQVQVIQSRIDIERRKFGLAGDGESDDAYATLLGRFEELNVDLEFAQTSYLSALQGYDTALREAQQQSRYLAAYLSPTRPESAEFPQRLTLLGLVSLFVFLIWALMALIYYSVRDRS
;
A
#
# COMPACT_ATOMS: atom_id res chain seq x y z
N MET A 1 33.11 -30.71 70.28
CA MET A 1 33.23 -30.35 68.84
C MET A 1 34.02 -29.06 68.70
N LYS A 2 35.09 -29.02 67.90
CA LYS A 2 36.00 -27.86 67.79
C LYS A 2 35.24 -26.63 67.26
N ARG A 3 35.47 -25.44 67.85
CA ARG A 3 34.85 -24.14 67.48
C ARG A 3 34.85 -23.84 65.96
N ARG A 4 35.76 -24.47 65.21
CA ARG A 4 35.89 -24.41 63.75
C ARG A 4 34.68 -24.98 62.98
N HIS A 5 34.13 -26.12 63.39
CA HIS A 5 32.96 -26.71 62.72
C HIS A 5 31.67 -25.95 63.06
N LEU A 6 31.62 -25.33 64.25
CA LEU A 6 30.48 -24.54 64.68
C LEU A 6 30.32 -23.26 63.82
N GLY A 7 31.42 -22.58 63.49
CA GLY A 7 31.38 -21.39 62.62
C GLY A 7 30.95 -21.71 61.19
N LEU A 8 31.39 -22.84 60.64
CA LEU A 8 30.96 -23.28 59.30
C LEU A 8 29.47 -23.64 59.29
N PHE A 9 29.00 -24.35 60.32
CA PHE A 9 27.59 -24.71 60.48
C PHE A 9 26.70 -23.48 60.68
N LEU A 10 27.16 -22.49 61.44
CA LEU A 10 26.44 -21.22 61.64
C LEU A 10 26.40 -20.39 60.35
N SER A 11 27.50 -20.36 59.59
CA SER A 11 27.55 -19.69 58.29
C SER A 11 26.62 -20.36 57.26
N PHE A 12 26.55 -21.70 57.27
CA PHE A 12 25.64 -22.45 56.41
C PHE A 12 24.18 -22.14 56.73
N TRP A 13 23.82 -22.14 58.01
CA TRP A 13 22.46 -21.79 58.42
C TRP A 13 22.11 -20.34 58.08
N ALA A 14 22.99 -19.39 58.35
CA ALA A 14 22.74 -17.98 58.10
C ALA A 14 22.70 -17.62 56.60
N PHE A 15 23.58 -18.20 55.78
CA PHE A 15 23.69 -17.84 54.36
C PHE A 15 22.93 -18.77 53.42
N VAL A 16 22.57 -19.99 53.83
CA VAL A 16 21.86 -20.96 52.97
C VAL A 16 20.48 -21.24 53.50
N ALA A 17 20.36 -21.73 54.74
CA ALA A 17 19.07 -22.16 55.27
C ALA A 17 18.08 -20.98 55.43
N VAL A 18 18.54 -19.83 55.94
CA VAL A 18 17.69 -18.66 56.13
C VAL A 18 17.19 -18.08 54.80
N PRO A 19 18.03 -17.77 53.79
CA PRO A 19 17.54 -17.26 52.51
C PRO A 19 16.61 -18.25 51.79
N VAL A 20 16.88 -19.55 51.85
CA VAL A 20 15.99 -20.57 51.27
C VAL A 20 14.66 -20.65 52.01
N ALA A 21 14.66 -20.57 53.35
CA ALA A 21 13.43 -20.54 54.14
C ALA A 21 12.60 -19.29 53.88
N VAL A 22 13.24 -18.11 53.78
CA VAL A 22 12.57 -16.84 53.43
C VAL A 22 11.97 -16.91 52.03
N THR A 23 12.72 -17.45 51.06
CA THR A 23 12.26 -17.63 49.68
C THR A 23 11.08 -18.61 49.62
N GLY A 24 11.16 -19.72 50.37
CA GLY A 24 10.07 -20.68 50.49
C GLY A 24 8.83 -20.05 51.10
N TRP A 25 8.97 -19.35 52.23
CA TRP A 25 7.87 -18.64 52.86
C TRP A 25 7.20 -17.66 51.88
N TYR A 26 7.99 -16.87 51.15
CA TYR A 26 7.47 -15.96 50.13
C TYR A 26 6.69 -16.69 49.02
N LEU A 27 7.30 -17.70 48.39
CA LEU A 27 6.72 -18.41 47.25
C LEU A 27 5.45 -19.20 47.63
N PHE A 28 5.36 -19.69 48.86
CA PHE A 28 4.22 -20.49 49.29
C PHE A 28 3.08 -19.65 49.90
N GLU A 29 3.40 -18.56 50.60
CA GLU A 29 2.42 -17.81 51.39
C GLU A 29 2.05 -16.45 50.80
N ARG A 30 2.89 -15.89 49.92
CA ARG A 30 2.72 -14.52 49.40
C ARG A 30 2.63 -14.41 47.88
N ALA A 31 3.35 -15.26 47.15
CA ALA A 31 3.36 -15.21 45.69
C ALA A 31 1.98 -15.58 45.10
N ALA A 32 1.47 -14.69 44.26
CA ALA A 32 0.19 -14.83 43.58
C ALA A 32 0.27 -15.87 42.46
N ASP A 33 -0.78 -16.66 42.34
CA ASP A 33 -0.93 -17.63 41.26
C ASP A 33 -1.13 -16.92 39.92
N GLN A 34 -0.47 -17.43 38.89
CA GLN A 34 -0.49 -16.93 37.54
C GLN A 34 -0.98 -18.02 36.58
N TYR A 35 -1.92 -17.62 35.74
CA TYR A 35 -2.59 -18.44 34.74
C TYR A 35 -2.03 -18.10 33.36
N ALA A 36 -1.78 -19.12 32.53
CA ALA A 36 -1.21 -18.95 31.20
C ALA A 36 -2.23 -19.30 30.09
N SER A 37 -2.57 -18.32 29.26
CA SER A 37 -3.34 -18.51 28.03
C SER A 37 -2.37 -18.65 26.84
N ARG A 38 -2.65 -19.59 25.93
CA ARG A 38 -1.87 -19.79 24.71
C ARG A 38 -2.72 -19.50 23.50
N VAL A 39 -2.15 -18.81 22.52
CA VAL A 39 -2.78 -18.51 21.23
C VAL A 39 -1.75 -18.71 20.13
N GLY A 40 -2.18 -19.27 19.00
CA GLY A 40 -1.30 -19.61 17.89
C GLY A 40 -1.89 -19.08 16.59
N PHE A 41 -1.09 -18.34 15.83
CA PHE A 41 -1.48 -17.81 14.53
C PHE A 41 -0.33 -17.82 13.53
N SER A 42 -0.70 -17.69 12.26
CA SER A 42 0.22 -17.61 11.13
C SER A 42 -0.23 -16.48 10.20
N VAL A 43 0.73 -15.78 9.60
CA VAL A 43 0.43 -14.85 8.51
C VAL A 43 0.46 -15.63 7.22
N ARG A 44 -0.62 -15.55 6.44
CA ARG A 44 -0.71 -16.20 5.12
C ARG A 44 -0.89 -15.15 4.05
N ALA A 45 -0.05 -15.23 3.03
CA ALA A 45 -0.29 -14.56 1.76
C ALA A 45 -1.30 -15.39 0.96
N GLN A 46 -2.26 -14.71 0.32
CA GLN A 46 -3.16 -15.36 -0.62
C GLN A 46 -2.46 -15.46 -1.98
N GLU A 47 -1.69 -16.52 -2.19
CA GLU A 47 -1.12 -16.80 -3.51
C GLU A 47 -2.23 -17.31 -4.43
N PHE A 48 -2.68 -16.47 -5.36
CA PHE A 48 -3.38 -16.96 -6.54
C PHE A 48 -2.36 -17.71 -7.41
N GLN A 49 -2.36 -19.03 -7.34
CA GLN A 49 -1.66 -19.86 -8.31
C GLN A 49 -2.30 -19.63 -9.70
N ALA A 50 -1.71 -18.73 -10.48
CA ALA A 50 -2.00 -18.68 -11.90
C ALA A 50 -1.61 -20.03 -12.54
N PRO A 51 -2.38 -20.56 -13.50
CA PRO A 51 -1.98 -21.75 -14.24
C PRO A 51 -0.61 -21.50 -14.86
N VAL A 52 0.34 -22.33 -14.46
CA VAL A 52 1.77 -22.25 -14.78
C VAL A 52 1.99 -22.08 -16.28
N ASP A 53 2.59 -20.95 -16.67
CA ASP A 53 3.32 -20.85 -17.93
C ASP A 53 4.71 -21.45 -17.70
N LEU A 54 5.01 -22.53 -18.41
CA LEU A 54 6.13 -23.47 -18.15
C LEU A 54 7.53 -22.84 -18.30
N LEU A 55 7.63 -21.54 -18.58
CA LEU A 55 8.86 -20.80 -18.85
C LEU A 55 9.35 -19.90 -17.70
N SER A 56 8.59 -19.72 -16.61
CA SER A 56 8.95 -18.79 -15.52
C SER A 56 9.92 -19.37 -14.46
N GLY A 57 10.34 -20.63 -14.59
CA GLY A 57 11.08 -21.39 -13.56
C GLY A 57 12.51 -20.95 -13.23
N LEU A 58 13.00 -19.82 -13.75
CA LEU A 58 14.36 -19.33 -13.50
C LEU A 58 14.45 -17.99 -12.75
N GLY A 59 13.31 -17.37 -12.43
CA GLY A 59 13.28 -16.02 -11.83
C GLY A 59 13.22 -15.95 -10.30
N ASN A 60 12.83 -17.02 -9.60
CA ASN A 60 12.46 -16.92 -8.18
C ASN A 60 13.66 -17.11 -7.22
N LEU A 61 14.81 -16.54 -7.56
CA LEU A 61 15.97 -16.50 -6.69
C LEU A 61 15.92 -15.23 -5.83
N GLY A 62 15.36 -15.37 -4.62
CA GLY A 62 15.76 -14.58 -3.46
C GLY A 62 15.19 -13.17 -3.35
N SER A 63 13.86 -13.03 -3.22
CA SER A 63 13.34 -11.91 -2.41
C SER A 63 13.33 -12.35 -0.94
N SER A 64 14.43 -12.03 -0.24
CA SER A 64 14.44 -11.98 1.23
C SER A 64 13.55 -10.83 1.67
N THR A 65 12.24 -11.02 1.53
CA THR A 65 11.22 -10.14 2.08
C THR A 65 11.21 -10.45 3.57
N THR A 66 11.51 -9.46 4.44
CA THR A 66 11.21 -9.55 5.87
C THR A 66 9.80 -10.12 6.00
N SER A 67 9.66 -11.26 6.67
CA SER A 67 8.36 -11.91 6.72
C SER A 67 7.43 -11.02 7.55
N ASP A 68 6.16 -10.89 7.17
CA ASP A 68 5.20 -10.10 7.96
C ASP A 68 5.09 -10.64 9.41
N SER A 69 5.46 -11.90 9.61
CA SER A 69 5.63 -12.53 10.92
C SER A 69 6.75 -11.90 11.76
N ASP A 70 7.86 -11.46 11.16
CA ASP A 70 8.93 -10.73 11.86
C ASP A 70 8.43 -9.36 12.32
N ILE A 71 7.64 -8.67 11.48
CA ILE A 71 7.03 -7.38 11.84
C ILE A 71 6.05 -7.57 12.99
N LEU A 72 5.24 -8.63 12.98
CA LEU A 72 4.34 -8.94 14.08
C LEU A 72 5.10 -9.28 15.37
N TYR A 73 6.20 -10.03 15.28
CA TYR A 73 7.03 -10.37 16.42
C TYR A 73 7.55 -9.12 17.14
N GLU A 74 8.07 -8.15 16.39
CA GLU A 74 8.52 -6.86 16.93
C GLU A 74 7.34 -6.01 17.41
N PHE A 75 6.23 -5.98 16.67
CA PHE A 75 5.04 -5.21 17.05
C PHE A 75 4.46 -5.68 18.39
N ILE A 76 4.35 -6.99 18.63
CA ILE A 76 3.76 -7.52 19.88
C ILE A 76 4.63 -7.17 21.11
N GLN A 77 5.94 -6.95 20.93
CA GLN A 77 6.86 -6.53 21.99
C GLN A 77 7.04 -5.01 22.08
N SER A 78 6.47 -4.27 21.14
CA SER A 78 6.60 -2.82 21.07
C SER A 78 5.78 -2.12 22.15
N GLN A 79 6.18 -0.90 22.48
CA GLN A 79 5.41 -0.02 23.35
C GLN A 79 4.02 0.27 22.79
N GLU A 80 3.87 0.39 21.47
CA GLU A 80 2.57 0.63 20.82
C GLU A 80 1.56 -0.48 21.14
N MET A 81 1.96 -1.75 21.09
CA MET A 81 1.08 -2.86 21.48
C MET A 81 0.65 -2.75 22.94
N VAL A 82 1.60 -2.46 23.84
CA VAL A 82 1.32 -2.34 25.28
C VAL A 82 0.34 -1.21 25.54
N GLU A 83 0.52 -0.05 24.91
CA GLU A 83 -0.40 1.09 25.01
C GLU A 83 -1.80 0.75 24.47
N LEU A 84 -1.90 0.07 23.32
CA LEU A 84 -3.19 -0.33 22.74
C LEU A 84 -3.94 -1.34 23.60
N VAL A 85 -3.22 -2.25 24.25
CA VAL A 85 -3.81 -3.22 25.18
C VAL A 85 -4.19 -2.54 26.50
N ASP A 86 -3.35 -1.64 27.02
CA ASP A 86 -3.61 -0.86 28.25
C ASP A 86 -4.85 0.02 28.09
N GLN A 87 -4.99 0.71 26.96
CA GLN A 87 -6.19 1.52 26.68
C GLN A 87 -7.47 0.68 26.59
N ALA A 88 -7.39 -0.58 26.15
CA ALA A 88 -8.55 -1.43 25.96
C ALA A 88 -8.98 -2.18 27.22
N LEU A 89 -8.01 -2.60 28.04
CA LEU A 89 -8.24 -3.50 29.17
C LEU A 89 -7.86 -2.91 30.53
N ASP A 90 -7.21 -1.74 30.56
CA ASP A 90 -6.62 -1.16 31.77
C ASP A 90 -5.60 -2.12 32.40
N LEU A 91 -4.54 -2.35 31.64
CA LEU A 91 -3.53 -3.38 31.88
C LEU A 91 -2.77 -3.11 33.19
N ARG A 92 -2.57 -1.84 33.53
CA ARG A 92 -2.01 -1.38 34.80
C ARG A 92 -2.80 -1.94 35.99
N ASN A 93 -4.12 -1.74 36.00
CA ASN A 93 -4.97 -2.21 37.08
C ASN A 93 -5.10 -3.74 37.09
N LEU A 94 -5.09 -4.39 35.92
CA LEU A 94 -5.09 -5.84 35.80
C LEU A 94 -3.88 -6.50 36.47
N TYR A 95 -2.69 -5.96 36.24
CA TYR A 95 -1.46 -6.49 36.82
C TYR A 95 -1.18 -6.00 38.25
N ALA A 96 -1.87 -4.95 38.70
CA ALA A 96 -1.83 -4.48 40.10
C ALA A 96 -2.81 -5.20 41.04
N LYS A 97 -3.70 -6.08 40.53
CA LYS A 97 -4.70 -6.82 41.34
C LYS A 97 -4.15 -7.52 42.60
N PRO A 98 -2.96 -8.15 42.60
CA PRO A 98 -2.45 -8.81 43.80
C PRO A 98 -1.86 -7.81 44.79
N GLU A 99 -2.66 -7.34 45.74
CA GLU A 99 -2.24 -6.38 46.78
C GLU A 99 -1.09 -6.90 47.69
N ASN A 100 -0.84 -8.20 47.68
CA ASN A 100 0.11 -8.85 48.58
C ASN A 100 1.41 -9.31 47.91
N ASP A 101 1.61 -9.11 46.60
CA ASP A 101 2.76 -9.65 45.87
C ASP A 101 3.72 -8.54 45.34
N PRO A 102 4.68 -8.08 46.15
CA PRO A 102 5.57 -6.99 45.74
C PRO A 102 6.61 -7.36 44.69
N ILE A 103 6.78 -8.65 44.36
CA ILE A 103 7.80 -9.10 43.39
C ILE A 103 7.16 -9.37 42.03
N PHE A 104 5.95 -9.93 41.98
CA PHE A 104 5.28 -10.25 40.73
C PHE A 104 4.19 -9.25 40.34
N ALA A 105 3.56 -8.51 41.26
CA ALA A 105 2.58 -7.50 40.89
C ALA A 105 3.23 -6.26 40.28
N PHE A 106 2.49 -5.59 39.40
CA PHE A 106 2.91 -4.34 38.78
C PHE A 106 2.51 -3.13 39.64
N ASP A 107 3.35 -2.09 39.66
CA ASP A 107 3.03 -0.81 40.30
C ASP A 107 2.19 0.06 39.34
N PRO A 108 0.92 0.37 39.63
CA PRO A 108 0.06 1.11 38.70
C PRO A 108 0.56 2.52 38.37
N ASP A 109 1.35 3.13 39.27
CA ASP A 109 1.89 4.49 39.10
C ASP A 109 3.21 4.53 38.30
N ALA A 110 3.76 3.36 37.94
CA ALA A 110 5.00 3.27 37.18
C ALA A 110 4.86 3.82 35.74
N PRO A 111 5.94 4.33 35.13
CA PRO A 111 5.92 4.84 33.76
C PRO A 111 5.65 3.73 32.73
N ILE A 112 5.29 4.12 31.50
CA ILE A 112 4.94 3.14 30.45
C ILE A 112 6.12 2.23 30.09
N GLU A 113 7.35 2.72 30.19
CA GLU A 113 8.57 1.95 29.94
C GLU A 113 8.70 0.76 30.89
N GLU A 114 8.33 0.93 32.17
CA GLU A 114 8.31 -0.16 33.15
C GLU A 114 7.19 -1.17 32.85
N LEU A 115 6.03 -0.70 32.36
CA LEU A 115 4.95 -1.58 31.91
C LEU A 115 5.37 -2.41 30.69
N VAL A 116 6.16 -1.84 29.78
CA VAL A 116 6.71 -2.55 28.61
C VAL A 116 7.72 -3.62 29.03
N ASP A 117 8.61 -3.31 29.98
CA ASP A 117 9.54 -4.31 30.50
C ASP A 117 8.82 -5.41 31.29
N TYR A 118 7.79 -5.05 32.06
CA TYR A 118 6.91 -6.01 32.72
C TYR A 118 6.17 -6.90 31.70
N TRP A 119 5.65 -6.31 30.61
CA TRP A 119 4.99 -7.01 29.52
C TRP A 119 5.86 -8.11 28.92
N ARG A 120 7.14 -7.83 28.66
CA ARG A 120 8.10 -8.82 28.13
C ARG A 120 8.29 -10.03 29.05
N SER A 121 8.08 -9.87 30.36
CA SER A 121 8.13 -10.98 31.32
C SER A 121 6.84 -11.80 31.36
N MET A 122 5.71 -11.16 31.02
CA MET A 122 4.36 -11.72 31.15
C MET A 122 3.85 -12.33 29.83
N VAL A 123 4.33 -11.83 28.69
CA VAL A 123 3.99 -12.29 27.34
C VAL A 123 5.23 -12.89 26.69
N ALA A 124 5.24 -14.21 26.55
CA ALA A 124 6.29 -14.94 25.87
C ALA A 124 5.87 -15.26 24.43
N ILE A 125 6.73 -14.94 23.47
CA ILE A 125 6.51 -15.18 22.04
C ILE A 125 7.44 -16.29 21.58
N TYR A 126 6.89 -17.31 20.94
CA TYR A 126 7.62 -18.38 20.29
C TYR A 126 7.38 -18.25 18.79
N TYR A 127 8.44 -17.97 18.05
CA TYR A 127 8.40 -17.80 16.61
C TYR A 127 9.26 -18.87 15.94
N ASP A 128 8.67 -19.56 14.96
CA ASP A 128 9.37 -20.50 14.09
C ASP A 128 9.44 -19.92 12.68
N SER A 129 10.62 -19.40 12.32
CA SER A 129 10.88 -18.81 10.99
C SER A 129 10.77 -19.82 9.84
N GLY A 130 10.86 -21.12 10.12
CA GLY A 130 10.72 -22.17 9.09
C GLY A 130 9.27 -22.42 8.70
N THR A 131 8.34 -22.29 9.64
CA THR A 131 6.90 -22.53 9.41
C THR A 131 6.07 -21.25 9.36
N GLY A 132 6.63 -20.10 9.77
CA GLY A 132 5.93 -18.81 9.86
C GLY A 132 4.87 -18.77 10.97
N LEU A 133 4.91 -19.74 11.90
CA LEU A 133 3.99 -19.84 13.02
C LEU A 133 4.47 -19.00 14.20
N ILE A 134 3.54 -18.27 14.81
CA ILE A 134 3.74 -17.52 16.05
C ILE A 134 2.83 -18.13 17.11
N GLU A 135 3.41 -18.59 18.21
CA GLU A 135 2.70 -18.98 19.42
C GLU A 135 2.98 -17.96 20.52
N LEU A 136 1.91 -17.39 21.07
CA LEU A 136 1.98 -16.50 22.23
C LEU A 136 1.54 -17.26 23.47
N ARG A 137 2.26 -17.01 24.56
CA ARG A 137 1.87 -17.40 25.92
C ARG A 137 1.75 -16.16 26.77
N VAL A 138 0.52 -15.84 27.14
CA VAL A 138 0.17 -14.68 27.96
C VAL A 138 -0.13 -15.14 29.37
N ARG A 139 0.53 -14.53 30.35
CA ARG A 139 0.29 -14.79 31.77
C ARG A 139 -0.58 -13.68 32.37
N ALA A 140 -1.43 -14.03 33.31
CA ALA A 140 -2.13 -13.05 34.16
C ALA A 140 -2.47 -13.67 35.52
N PHE A 141 -2.85 -12.85 36.49
CA PHE A 141 -3.22 -13.33 37.83
C PHE A 141 -4.58 -14.05 37.89
N THR A 142 -5.41 -13.90 36.84
CA THR A 142 -6.65 -14.66 36.70
C THR A 142 -6.78 -15.26 35.30
N ALA A 143 -7.46 -16.42 35.21
CA ALA A 143 -7.70 -17.07 33.93
C ALA A 143 -8.47 -16.20 32.91
N PRO A 144 -9.54 -15.46 33.29
CA PRO A 144 -10.24 -14.56 32.36
C PRO A 144 -9.34 -13.44 31.84
N ASP A 145 -8.49 -12.86 32.69
CA ASP A 145 -7.59 -11.78 32.31
C ASP A 145 -6.55 -12.25 31.28
N ALA A 146 -5.98 -13.45 31.49
CA ALA A 146 -5.01 -14.02 30.55
C ALA A 146 -5.62 -14.27 29.16
N VAL A 147 -6.89 -14.68 29.12
CA VAL A 147 -7.64 -14.86 27.88
C VAL A 147 -7.93 -13.52 27.21
N ALA A 148 -8.44 -12.53 27.96
CA ALA A 148 -8.76 -11.20 27.44
C ALA A 148 -7.54 -10.51 26.83
N ILE A 149 -6.38 -10.59 27.50
CA ILE A 149 -5.13 -10.02 26.99
C ILE A 149 -4.70 -10.74 25.71
N ALA A 150 -4.76 -12.08 25.66
CA ALA A 150 -4.42 -12.85 24.46
C ALA A 150 -5.34 -12.54 23.27
N GLU A 151 -6.65 -12.41 23.52
CA GLU A 151 -7.64 -11.98 22.50
C GLU A 151 -7.33 -10.58 21.99
N GLN A 152 -6.97 -9.66 22.88
CA GLN A 152 -6.66 -8.28 22.50
C GLN A 152 -5.37 -8.20 21.67
N ILE A 153 -4.32 -8.94 22.02
CA ILE A 153 -3.09 -9.02 21.19
C ILE A 153 -3.42 -9.56 19.80
N LEU A 154 -4.23 -10.60 19.71
CA LEU A 154 -4.65 -11.18 18.43
C LEU A 154 -5.43 -10.16 17.58
N ALA A 155 -6.35 -9.43 18.20
CA ALA A 155 -7.12 -8.38 17.53
C ALA A 155 -6.23 -7.24 17.00
N GLN A 156 -5.32 -6.72 17.83
CA GLN A 156 -4.39 -5.66 17.41
C GLN A 156 -3.42 -6.13 16.33
N SER A 157 -2.93 -7.38 16.43
CA SER A 157 -2.09 -7.99 15.39
C SER A 157 -2.83 -8.13 14.06
N SER A 158 -4.13 -8.48 14.09
CA SER A 158 -4.97 -8.53 12.89
C SER A 158 -5.14 -7.14 12.27
N ILE A 159 -5.38 -6.11 13.09
CA ILE A 159 -5.48 -4.71 12.63
C ILE A 159 -4.18 -4.25 11.98
N MET A 160 -3.02 -4.57 12.58
CA MET A 160 -1.71 -4.23 12.02
C MET A 160 -1.49 -4.85 10.64
N ILE A 161 -1.74 -6.16 10.48
CA ILE A 161 -1.63 -6.83 9.16
C ILE A 161 -2.58 -6.22 8.13
N ASN A 162 -3.82 -5.92 8.52
CA ASN A 162 -4.78 -5.28 7.63
C ASN A 162 -4.31 -3.89 7.20
N ARG A 163 -3.70 -3.12 8.12
CA ARG A 163 -3.10 -1.81 7.84
C ARG A 163 -1.92 -1.93 6.87
N LEU A 164 -0.99 -2.85 7.11
CA LEU A 164 0.15 -3.10 6.22
C LEU A 164 -0.33 -3.51 4.82
N THR A 165 -1.35 -4.36 4.74
CA THR A 165 -1.96 -4.77 3.47
C THR A 165 -2.62 -3.59 2.76
N ALA A 166 -3.32 -2.72 3.49
CA ALA A 166 -3.95 -1.53 2.91
C ALA A 166 -2.90 -0.53 2.37
N VAL A 167 -1.80 -0.32 3.10
CA VAL A 167 -0.68 0.52 2.67
C VAL A 167 -0.03 -0.06 1.41
N ALA A 168 0.29 -1.35 1.40
CA ALA A 168 0.88 -2.02 0.23
C ALA A 168 -0.01 -1.93 -1.01
N ARG A 169 -1.32 -2.13 -0.85
CA ARG A 169 -2.30 -1.98 -1.95
C ARG A 169 -2.34 -0.56 -2.50
N GLU A 170 -2.32 0.44 -1.62
CA GLU A 170 -2.29 1.83 -2.04
C GLU A 170 -0.96 2.17 -2.73
N ASP A 171 0.18 1.68 -2.22
CA ASP A 171 1.50 1.89 -2.85
C ASP A 171 1.56 1.37 -4.28
N VAL A 172 1.02 0.16 -4.53
CA VAL A 172 0.97 -0.44 -5.87
C VAL A 172 0.04 0.34 -6.81
N THR A 173 -1.10 0.82 -6.31
CA THR A 173 -2.13 1.44 -7.17
C THR A 173 -1.99 2.96 -7.34
N ARG A 174 -1.27 3.65 -6.45
CA ARG A 174 -1.17 5.12 -6.43
C ARG A 174 -0.68 5.71 -7.73
N TYR A 175 0.46 5.24 -8.23
CA TYR A 175 1.07 5.79 -9.46
C TYR A 175 0.20 5.50 -10.68
N ALA A 176 -0.31 4.28 -10.82
CA ALA A 176 -1.18 3.92 -11.93
C ALA A 176 -2.51 4.70 -11.91
N ARG A 177 -3.07 4.97 -10.72
CA ARG A 177 -4.25 5.84 -10.56
C ARG A 177 -3.93 7.27 -11.00
N GLN A 178 -2.81 7.83 -10.54
CA GLN A 178 -2.40 9.18 -10.91
C GLN A 178 -2.18 9.33 -12.42
N GLU A 179 -1.58 8.33 -13.07
CA GLU A 179 -1.38 8.31 -14.52
C GLU A 179 -2.72 8.23 -15.27
N LEU A 180 -3.64 7.38 -14.82
CA LEU A 180 -5.00 7.30 -15.36
C LEU A 180 -5.75 8.64 -15.24
N ASP A 181 -5.70 9.28 -14.07
CA ASP A 181 -6.35 10.56 -13.84
C ASP A 181 -5.80 11.66 -14.77
N GLN A 182 -4.48 11.67 -14.99
CA GLN A 182 -3.84 12.59 -15.94
C GLN A 182 -4.27 12.30 -17.38
N ALA A 183 -4.32 11.03 -17.78
CA ALA A 183 -4.76 10.64 -19.12
C ALA A 183 -6.24 11.00 -19.37
N VAL A 184 -7.09 10.82 -18.36
CA VAL A 184 -8.50 11.26 -18.39
C VAL A 184 -8.61 12.78 -18.54
N ALA A 185 -7.79 13.56 -17.82
CA ALA A 185 -7.78 15.01 -17.94
C ALA A 185 -7.37 15.46 -19.34
N ARG A 186 -6.28 14.91 -19.90
CA ARG A 186 -5.82 15.20 -21.27
C ARG A 186 -6.87 14.84 -22.32
N LEU A 187 -7.54 13.69 -22.17
CA LEU A 187 -8.61 13.28 -23.10
C LEU A 187 -9.80 14.23 -23.06
N LYS A 188 -10.18 14.72 -21.87
CA LYS A 188 -11.24 15.72 -21.73
C LYS A 188 -10.85 17.03 -22.41
N GLU A 189 -9.62 17.49 -22.19
CA GLU A 189 -9.09 18.72 -22.80
C GLU A 189 -9.08 18.63 -24.33
N ALA A 190 -8.54 17.55 -24.90
CA ALA A 190 -8.52 17.33 -26.35
C ALA A 190 -9.95 17.29 -26.96
N ARG A 191 -10.89 16.60 -26.31
CA ARG A 191 -12.29 16.58 -26.73
C ARG A 191 -12.95 17.96 -26.66
N GLN A 192 -12.66 18.72 -25.61
CA GLN A 192 -13.18 20.07 -25.44
C GLN A 192 -12.61 21.02 -26.49
N ALA A 193 -11.32 20.95 -26.78
CA ALA A 193 -10.67 21.75 -27.82
C ALA A 193 -11.27 21.48 -29.21
N LEU A 194 -11.49 20.21 -29.56
CA LEU A 194 -12.16 19.85 -30.83
C LEU A 194 -13.61 20.34 -30.87
N THR A 195 -14.34 20.24 -29.76
CA THR A 195 -15.72 20.74 -29.66
C THR A 195 -15.78 22.26 -29.81
N GLN A 196 -14.85 22.97 -29.16
CA GLN A 196 -14.75 24.44 -29.24
C GLN A 196 -14.34 24.90 -30.64
N PHE A 197 -13.43 24.18 -31.30
CA PHE A 197 -13.08 24.42 -32.69
C PHE A 197 -14.33 24.33 -33.57
N ARG A 198 -15.09 23.22 -33.51
CA ARG A 198 -16.34 23.03 -34.26
C ARG A 198 -17.40 24.10 -33.95
N ALA A 199 -17.51 24.51 -32.70
CA ALA A 199 -18.45 25.56 -32.30
C ALA A 199 -18.08 26.94 -32.87
N THR A 200 -16.78 27.25 -32.92
CA THR A 200 -16.27 28.55 -33.39
C THR A 200 -16.30 28.63 -34.92
N THR A 201 -15.91 27.55 -35.60
CA THR A 201 -15.89 27.51 -37.07
C THR A 201 -17.25 27.21 -37.67
N GLN A 202 -18.20 26.69 -36.87
CA GLN A 202 -19.50 26.17 -37.32
C GLN A 202 -19.39 25.03 -38.34
N ILE A 203 -18.20 24.44 -38.48
CA ILE A 203 -17.91 23.35 -39.42
C ILE A 203 -17.79 22.06 -38.61
N VAL A 204 -18.68 21.11 -38.88
CA VAL A 204 -18.72 19.81 -38.17
C VAL A 204 -17.60 18.87 -38.65
N ASP A 205 -17.41 18.84 -39.97
CA ASP A 205 -16.39 18.08 -40.66
C ASP A 205 -15.70 18.98 -41.70
N PRO A 206 -14.51 19.51 -41.39
CA PRO A 206 -13.74 20.36 -42.30
C PRO A 206 -13.39 19.68 -43.62
N THR A 207 -13.20 18.35 -43.62
CA THR A 207 -12.88 17.63 -44.85
C THR A 207 -14.09 17.56 -45.78
N ALA A 208 -15.27 17.29 -45.23
CA ALA A 208 -16.52 17.30 -46.00
C ALA A 208 -16.87 18.70 -46.51
N ASP A 209 -16.64 19.75 -45.70
CA ASP A 209 -16.90 21.14 -46.12
C ASP A 209 -15.97 21.56 -47.26
N VAL A 210 -14.65 21.32 -47.13
CA VAL A 210 -13.65 21.57 -48.18
C VAL A 210 -14.00 20.83 -49.47
N GLN A 211 -14.42 19.56 -49.38
CA GLN A 211 -14.81 18.77 -50.55
C GLN A 211 -16.09 19.28 -51.22
N GLY A 212 -17.06 19.78 -50.44
CA GLY A 212 -18.24 20.45 -50.96
C GLY A 212 -17.91 21.73 -51.72
N GLN A 213 -17.06 22.59 -51.14
CA GLN A 213 -16.60 23.83 -51.78
C GLN A 213 -15.77 23.56 -53.05
N MET A 214 -14.93 22.52 -53.04
CA MET A 214 -14.18 22.10 -54.24
C MET A 214 -15.12 21.66 -55.37
N THR A 215 -16.21 20.97 -55.04
CA THR A 215 -17.24 20.57 -56.00
C THR A 215 -17.91 21.78 -56.67
N VAL A 216 -18.17 22.84 -55.89
CA VAL A 216 -18.70 24.11 -56.43
C VAL A 216 -17.71 24.74 -57.40
N LEU A 217 -16.41 24.76 -57.06
CA LEU A 217 -15.36 25.28 -57.94
C LEU A 217 -15.27 24.50 -59.27
N VAL A 218 -15.34 23.17 -59.21
CA VAL A 218 -15.37 22.31 -60.41
C VAL A 218 -16.61 22.61 -61.25
N SER A 219 -17.78 22.77 -60.63
CA SER A 219 -19.02 23.13 -61.34
C SER A 219 -18.93 24.49 -62.03
N LEU A 220 -18.35 25.50 -61.38
CA LEU A 220 -18.12 26.82 -61.99
C LEU A 220 -17.13 26.74 -63.17
N GLN A 221 -16.07 25.93 -63.06
CA GLN A 221 -15.12 25.71 -64.15
C GLN A 221 -15.77 25.02 -65.35
N GLN A 222 -16.66 24.05 -65.10
CA GLN A 222 -17.44 23.42 -66.15
C GLN A 222 -18.38 24.42 -66.85
N GLN A 223 -19.12 25.23 -66.08
CA GLN A 223 -19.98 26.29 -66.65
C GLN A 223 -19.18 27.31 -67.46
N LEU A 224 -17.96 27.66 -67.01
CA LEU A 224 -17.07 28.56 -67.74
C LEU A 224 -16.68 27.96 -69.10
N ALA A 225 -16.31 26.68 -69.13
CA ALA A 225 -15.95 25.99 -70.35
C ALA A 225 -17.12 25.90 -71.34
N GLU A 226 -18.33 25.57 -70.85
CA GLU A 226 -19.55 25.56 -71.65
C GLU A 226 -19.86 26.95 -72.23
N THR A 227 -19.74 28.01 -71.42
CA THR A 227 -19.96 29.40 -71.86
C THR A 227 -18.92 29.85 -72.90
N TYR A 228 -17.66 29.41 -72.77
CA TYR A 228 -16.63 29.67 -73.77
C TYR A 228 -16.95 29.01 -75.11
N ILE A 229 -17.36 27.74 -75.08
CA ILE A 229 -17.76 27.00 -76.29
C ILE A 229 -18.94 27.72 -76.97
N GLU A 230 -19.95 28.15 -76.22
CA GLU A 230 -21.08 28.91 -76.76
C GLU A 230 -20.66 30.26 -77.37
N LEU A 231 -19.73 30.97 -76.72
CA LEU A 231 -19.19 32.24 -77.19
C LEU A 231 -18.42 32.07 -78.50
N ASP A 232 -17.56 31.06 -78.59
CA ASP A 232 -16.73 30.79 -79.77
C ASP A 232 -17.60 30.41 -80.97
N LEU A 233 -18.58 29.51 -80.77
CA LEU A 233 -19.56 29.14 -81.81
C LEU A 233 -20.39 30.32 -82.30
N LEU A 234 -20.71 31.27 -81.41
CA LEU A 234 -21.47 32.47 -81.78
C LEU A 234 -20.60 33.46 -82.56
N ILE A 235 -19.35 33.68 -82.16
CA ILE A 235 -18.43 34.59 -82.85
C ILE A 235 -18.10 34.09 -84.27
N GLU A 236 -17.95 32.78 -84.48
CA GLU A 236 -17.73 32.22 -85.83
C GLU A 236 -18.89 32.51 -86.81
N ASN A 237 -20.12 32.69 -86.29
CA ASN A 237 -21.34 32.79 -87.08
C ASN A 237 -22.02 34.18 -87.04
N SER A 238 -21.45 35.17 -86.34
CA SER A 238 -22.07 36.49 -86.16
C SER A 238 -21.04 37.64 -86.21
N SER A 239 -21.52 38.88 -86.42
CA SER A 239 -20.66 40.07 -86.37
C SER A 239 -20.29 40.41 -84.94
N GLU A 240 -19.08 40.94 -84.73
CA GLU A 240 -18.51 41.28 -83.41
C GLU A 240 -19.37 42.23 -82.55
N SER A 241 -20.31 42.96 -83.15
CA SER A 241 -21.26 43.88 -82.51
C SER A 241 -22.61 43.26 -82.12
N ASP A 242 -22.78 41.92 -82.20
CA ASP A 242 -24.02 41.24 -81.80
C ASP A 242 -24.25 41.36 -80.27
N PRO A 243 -25.43 41.84 -79.81
CA PRO A 243 -25.77 41.91 -78.39
C PRO A 243 -25.61 40.59 -77.63
N ARG A 244 -25.77 39.44 -78.30
CA ARG A 244 -25.61 38.09 -77.71
C ARG A 244 -24.16 37.79 -77.37
N VAL A 245 -23.20 38.25 -78.18
CA VAL A 245 -21.76 38.14 -77.90
C VAL A 245 -21.41 38.97 -76.66
N ALA A 246 -21.95 40.19 -76.55
CA ALA A 246 -21.74 41.03 -75.37
C ALA A 246 -22.31 40.40 -74.09
N GLN A 247 -23.44 39.70 -74.18
CA GLN A 247 -24.04 38.97 -73.06
C GLN A 247 -23.19 37.78 -72.60
N LEU A 248 -22.72 36.93 -73.53
CA LEU A 248 -21.86 35.79 -73.21
C LEU A 248 -20.50 36.24 -72.63
N ARG A 249 -19.89 37.30 -73.17
CA ARG A 249 -18.67 37.90 -72.59
C ARG A 249 -18.89 38.36 -71.15
N LYS A 250 -20.04 38.96 -70.84
CA LYS A 250 -20.38 39.31 -69.45
C LYS A 250 -20.56 38.09 -68.56
N GLN A 251 -21.18 37.01 -69.04
CA GLN A 251 -21.31 35.76 -68.29
C GLN A 251 -19.94 35.16 -67.97
N VAL A 252 -19.04 35.07 -68.97
CA VAL A 252 -17.64 34.64 -68.77
C VAL A 252 -16.98 35.46 -67.67
N GLN A 253 -17.07 36.79 -67.73
CA GLN A 253 -16.46 37.67 -66.73
C GLN A 253 -17.04 37.44 -65.32
N VAL A 254 -18.36 37.24 -65.20
CA VAL A 254 -19.01 36.94 -63.92
C VAL A 254 -18.55 35.59 -63.37
N ILE A 255 -18.55 34.53 -64.19
CA ILE A 255 -18.12 33.19 -63.76
C ILE A 255 -16.65 33.20 -63.35
N GLN A 256 -15.77 33.86 -64.12
CA GLN A 256 -14.37 34.07 -63.75
C GLN A 256 -14.23 34.78 -62.40
N SER A 257 -14.96 35.88 -62.19
CA SER A 257 -14.92 36.61 -60.92
C SER A 257 -15.37 35.74 -59.74
N ARG A 258 -16.33 34.82 -59.94
CA ARG A 258 -16.77 33.86 -58.94
C ARG A 258 -15.71 32.79 -58.68
N ILE A 259 -15.10 32.24 -59.71
CA ILE A 259 -13.98 31.30 -59.59
C ILE A 259 -12.82 31.92 -58.81
N ASP A 260 -12.49 33.18 -59.05
CA ASP A 260 -11.41 33.87 -58.32
C ASP A 260 -11.77 34.15 -56.85
N ILE A 261 -13.05 34.42 -56.54
CA ILE A 261 -13.52 34.50 -55.16
C ILE A 261 -13.39 33.14 -54.47
N GLU A 262 -13.84 32.07 -55.11
CA GLU A 262 -13.77 30.72 -54.53
C GLU A 262 -12.32 30.24 -54.38
N ARG A 263 -11.44 30.45 -55.38
CA ARG A 263 -10.00 30.11 -55.30
C ARG A 263 -9.27 30.82 -54.17
N ARG A 264 -9.64 32.08 -53.87
CA ARG A 264 -9.06 32.83 -52.76
C ARG A 264 -9.38 32.21 -51.40
N LYS A 265 -10.56 31.60 -51.22
CA LYS A 265 -10.89 30.88 -49.98
C LYS A 265 -9.91 29.74 -49.72
N PHE A 266 -9.41 29.09 -50.76
CA PHE A 266 -8.45 27.97 -50.66
C PHE A 266 -6.97 28.41 -50.62
N GLY A 267 -6.65 29.71 -50.62
CA GLY A 267 -5.26 30.18 -50.68
C GLY A 267 -4.55 29.89 -52.02
N LEU A 268 -5.29 29.58 -53.10
CA LEU A 268 -4.73 29.16 -54.39
C LEU A 268 -4.38 30.34 -55.34
N ALA A 269 -4.64 31.58 -54.96
CA ALA A 269 -4.33 32.78 -55.74
C ALA A 269 -3.19 33.55 -55.04
N GLY A 270 -2.03 33.66 -55.71
CA GLY A 270 -0.74 34.00 -55.11
C GLY A 270 -0.60 35.33 -54.37
N ASP A 271 0.45 35.35 -53.53
CA ASP A 271 1.18 36.47 -52.92
C ASP A 271 0.32 37.66 -52.46
N GLY A 272 -0.52 37.40 -51.46
CA GLY A 272 -1.30 38.43 -50.78
C GLY A 272 -1.71 37.96 -49.39
N GLU A 273 -1.33 38.73 -48.38
CA GLU A 273 -1.41 38.54 -46.92
C GLU A 273 -2.85 38.43 -46.34
N SER A 274 -3.81 37.96 -47.14
CA SER A 274 -5.22 37.88 -46.77
C SER A 274 -5.75 36.46 -46.94
N ASP A 275 -5.85 35.79 -45.79
CA ASP A 275 -6.78 34.68 -45.51
C ASP A 275 -6.42 33.30 -46.11
N ASP A 276 -5.34 32.72 -45.59
CA ASP A 276 -5.02 31.28 -45.65
C ASP A 276 -6.03 30.42 -44.83
N ALA A 277 -7.32 30.77 -44.87
CA ALA A 277 -8.33 30.34 -43.91
C ALA A 277 -8.55 28.83 -43.95
N TYR A 278 -8.78 28.24 -45.12
CA TYR A 278 -9.10 26.81 -45.21
C TYR A 278 -7.89 25.89 -44.96
N ALA A 279 -6.70 26.24 -45.46
CA ALA A 279 -5.48 25.47 -45.20
C ALA A 279 -5.11 25.50 -43.71
N THR A 280 -5.20 26.67 -43.08
CA THR A 280 -4.97 26.84 -41.63
C THR A 280 -6.03 26.11 -40.80
N LEU A 281 -7.31 26.17 -41.19
CA LEU A 281 -8.40 25.43 -40.53
C LEU A 281 -8.20 23.92 -40.61
N LEU A 282 -7.82 23.40 -41.77
CA LEU A 282 -7.56 21.98 -41.96
C LEU A 282 -6.36 21.53 -41.14
N GLY A 283 -5.25 22.27 -41.18
CA GLY A 283 -4.07 21.98 -40.37
C GLY A 283 -4.37 21.98 -38.87
N ARG A 284 -5.16 22.95 -38.38
CA ARG A 284 -5.58 22.99 -36.97
C ARG A 284 -6.51 21.84 -36.61
N PHE A 285 -7.40 21.44 -37.51
CA PHE A 285 -8.28 20.29 -37.29
C PHE A 285 -7.49 18.97 -37.23
N GLU A 286 -6.51 18.78 -38.12
CA GLU A 286 -5.60 17.62 -38.11
C GLU A 286 -4.80 17.56 -36.80
N GLU A 287 -4.23 18.68 -36.35
CA GLU A 287 -3.54 18.78 -35.06
C GLU A 287 -4.44 18.35 -33.90
N LEU A 288 -5.66 18.90 -33.81
CA LEU A 288 -6.63 18.55 -32.76
C LEU A 288 -7.08 17.08 -32.81
N ASN A 289 -7.16 16.48 -34.00
CA ASN A 289 -7.48 15.05 -34.14
C ASN A 289 -6.32 14.16 -33.69
N VAL A 290 -5.08 14.52 -34.02
CA VAL A 290 -3.89 13.81 -33.55
C VAL A 290 -3.79 13.90 -32.02
N ASP A 291 -4.02 15.08 -31.44
CA ASP A 291 -4.06 15.25 -29.98
C ASP A 291 -5.14 14.36 -29.34
N LEU A 292 -6.33 14.29 -29.96
CA LEU A 292 -7.41 13.43 -29.50
C LEU A 292 -7.04 11.94 -29.59
N GLU A 293 -6.44 11.49 -30.69
CA GLU A 293 -6.00 10.11 -30.89
C GLU A 293 -4.91 9.71 -29.91
N PHE A 294 -3.92 10.58 -29.70
CA PHE A 294 -2.85 10.40 -28.72
C PHE A 294 -3.44 10.31 -27.31
N ALA A 295 -4.35 11.22 -26.95
CA ALA A 295 -5.01 11.20 -25.64
C ALA A 295 -5.87 9.94 -25.43
N GLN A 296 -6.55 9.44 -26.47
CA GLN A 296 -7.31 8.19 -26.41
C GLN A 296 -6.39 6.98 -26.18
N THR A 297 -5.30 6.89 -26.94
CA THR A 297 -4.34 5.80 -26.83
C THR A 297 -3.66 5.81 -25.46
N SER A 298 -3.26 6.99 -24.98
CA SER A 298 -2.69 7.17 -23.64
C SER A 298 -3.68 6.79 -22.54
N TYR A 299 -4.96 7.15 -22.68
CA TYR A 299 -6.01 6.74 -21.74
C TYR A 299 -6.18 5.22 -21.69
N LEU A 300 -6.25 4.55 -22.85
CA LEU A 300 -6.39 3.08 -22.89
C LEU A 300 -5.17 2.38 -22.27
N SER A 301 -3.97 2.88 -22.54
CA SER A 301 -2.73 2.35 -21.95
C SER A 301 -2.70 2.54 -20.43
N ALA A 302 -3.05 3.73 -19.94
CA ALA A 302 -3.09 4.02 -18.51
C ALA A 302 -4.17 3.20 -17.79
N LEU A 303 -5.34 3.00 -18.42
CA LEU A 303 -6.40 2.15 -17.90
C LEU A 303 -5.94 0.69 -17.75
N GLN A 304 -5.28 0.14 -18.77
CA GLN A 304 -4.71 -1.21 -18.70
C GLN A 304 -3.62 -1.32 -17.62
N GLY A 305 -2.79 -0.29 -17.47
CA GLY A 305 -1.81 -0.18 -16.39
C GLY A 305 -2.46 -0.22 -15.01
N TYR A 306 -3.51 0.59 -14.81
CA TYR A 306 -4.29 0.61 -13.58
C TYR A 306 -4.98 -0.73 -13.28
N ASP A 307 -5.59 -1.38 -14.26
CA ASP A 307 -6.22 -2.69 -14.09
C ASP A 307 -5.20 -3.78 -13.76
N THR A 308 -3.96 -3.64 -14.23
CA THR A 308 -2.85 -4.55 -13.89
C THR A 308 -2.39 -4.32 -12.46
N ALA A 309 -2.15 -3.06 -12.07
CA ALA A 309 -1.79 -2.69 -10.71
C ALA A 309 -2.88 -3.09 -9.70
N LEU A 310 -4.16 -2.95 -10.06
CA LEU A 310 -5.28 -3.38 -9.23
C LEU A 310 -5.28 -4.89 -9.01
N ARG A 311 -5.02 -5.68 -10.05
CA ARG A 311 -4.90 -7.14 -9.93
C ARG A 311 -3.70 -7.55 -9.07
N GLU A 312 -2.56 -6.89 -9.23
CA GLU A 312 -1.38 -7.13 -8.38
C GLU A 312 -1.65 -6.78 -6.91
N ALA A 313 -2.29 -5.63 -6.64
CA ALA A 313 -2.69 -5.23 -5.31
C ALA A 313 -3.70 -6.20 -4.66
N GLN A 314 -4.58 -6.81 -5.46
CA GLN A 314 -5.48 -7.87 -4.99
C GLN A 314 -4.71 -9.14 -4.60
N GLN A 315 -3.67 -9.51 -5.34
CA GLN A 315 -2.81 -10.66 -5.03
C GLN A 315 -1.99 -10.46 -3.74
N GLN A 316 -1.63 -9.22 -3.40
CA GLN A 316 -0.88 -8.92 -2.17
C GLN A 316 -1.72 -9.00 -0.88
N SER A 317 -2.90 -9.62 -0.90
CA SER A 317 -3.73 -9.78 0.30
C SER A 317 -3.10 -10.74 1.29
N ARG A 318 -2.78 -10.23 2.48
CA ARG A 318 -2.32 -11.01 3.62
C ARG A 318 -3.40 -11.04 4.68
N TYR A 319 -3.51 -12.14 5.38
CA TYR A 319 -4.40 -12.24 6.53
C TYR A 319 -3.75 -13.04 7.65
N LEU A 320 -4.13 -12.67 8.88
CA LEU A 320 -3.77 -13.41 10.07
C LEU A 320 -4.75 -14.57 10.23
N ALA A 321 -4.24 -15.79 10.21
CA ALA A 321 -5.01 -17.01 10.44
C ALA A 321 -4.66 -17.59 11.81
N ALA A 322 -5.57 -17.46 12.77
CA ALA A 322 -5.44 -18.13 14.06
C ALA A 322 -5.73 -19.63 13.89
N TYR A 323 -4.74 -20.48 14.19
CA TYR A 323 -4.92 -21.93 14.21
C TYR A 323 -5.22 -22.46 15.61
N LEU A 324 -4.93 -21.66 16.65
CA LEU A 324 -5.25 -21.93 18.04
C LEU A 324 -5.83 -20.66 18.66
N SER A 325 -7.11 -20.68 19.01
CA SER A 325 -7.75 -19.59 19.75
C SER A 325 -7.25 -19.54 21.19
N PRO A 326 -7.32 -18.38 21.88
CA PRO A 326 -6.88 -18.23 23.26
C PRO A 326 -7.46 -19.31 24.18
N THR A 327 -6.59 -20.13 24.76
CA THR A 327 -6.99 -21.23 25.64
C THR A 327 -7.34 -20.71 27.03
N ARG A 328 -8.44 -21.18 27.62
CA ARG A 328 -8.76 -20.87 29.02
C ARG A 328 -7.97 -21.78 29.97
N PRO A 329 -7.07 -21.25 30.81
CA PRO A 329 -6.31 -22.07 31.75
C PRO A 329 -7.19 -22.58 32.90
N GLU A 330 -7.07 -23.87 33.22
CA GLU A 330 -7.80 -24.52 34.31
C GLU A 330 -7.02 -24.58 35.64
N SER A 331 -5.69 -24.41 35.59
CA SER A 331 -4.82 -24.40 36.77
C SER A 331 -3.74 -23.33 36.66
N ALA A 332 -3.23 -22.88 37.80
CA ALA A 332 -2.12 -21.95 37.87
C ALA A 332 -0.81 -22.69 37.54
N GLU A 333 -0.16 -22.32 36.44
CA GLU A 333 1.11 -22.91 36.01
C GLU A 333 2.32 -22.17 36.61
N PHE A 334 2.11 -20.92 37.06
CA PHE A 334 3.16 -20.03 37.55
C PHE A 334 2.79 -19.39 38.91
N PRO A 335 3.79 -18.99 39.72
CA PRO A 335 5.21 -19.28 39.56
C PRO A 335 5.50 -20.75 39.82
N GLN A 336 6.51 -21.33 39.17
CA GLN A 336 6.90 -22.72 39.40
C GLN A 336 7.64 -22.85 40.76
N ARG A 337 6.88 -22.82 41.85
CA ARG A 337 7.37 -22.64 43.23
C ARG A 337 8.49 -23.62 43.60
N LEU A 338 8.34 -24.90 43.22
CA LEU A 338 9.33 -25.95 43.50
C LEU A 338 10.62 -25.78 42.67
N THR A 339 10.51 -25.42 41.39
CA THR A 339 11.70 -25.25 40.54
C THR A 339 12.47 -24.00 40.93
N LEU A 340 11.78 -22.89 41.23
CA LEU A 340 12.38 -21.66 41.73
C LEU A 340 13.06 -21.88 43.08
N LEU A 341 12.40 -22.54 44.04
CA LEU A 341 12.99 -22.85 45.35
C LEU A 341 14.23 -23.73 45.20
N GLY A 342 14.17 -24.77 44.37
CA GLY A 342 15.33 -25.64 44.09
C GLY A 342 16.48 -24.88 43.45
N LEU A 343 16.21 -23.99 42.49
CA LEU A 343 17.21 -23.21 41.79
C LEU A 343 17.87 -22.16 42.71
N VAL A 344 17.07 -21.42 43.49
CA VAL A 344 17.59 -20.49 44.51
C VAL A 344 18.43 -21.24 45.53
N SER A 345 17.94 -22.38 46.04
CA SER A 345 18.69 -23.21 46.98
C SER A 345 20.01 -23.68 46.40
N LEU A 346 20.06 -24.05 45.12
CA LEU A 346 21.29 -24.46 44.44
C LEU A 346 22.28 -23.31 44.35
N PHE A 347 21.86 -22.14 43.86
CA PHE A 347 22.76 -20.99 43.68
C PHE A 347 23.29 -20.47 45.01
N VAL A 348 22.43 -20.33 46.02
CA VAL A 348 22.83 -19.90 47.36
C VAL A 348 23.81 -20.90 47.98
N PHE A 349 23.58 -22.20 47.79
CA PHE A 349 24.51 -23.24 48.22
C PHE A 349 25.87 -23.14 47.51
N LEU A 350 25.88 -22.94 46.20
CA LEU A 350 27.13 -22.81 45.41
C LEU A 350 27.93 -21.56 45.84
N ILE A 351 27.26 -20.43 46.03
CA ILE A 351 27.89 -19.18 46.51
C ILE A 351 28.53 -19.42 47.89
N TRP A 352 27.80 -20.06 48.79
CA TRP A 352 28.32 -20.40 50.11
C TRP A 352 29.53 -21.36 50.02
N ALA A 353 29.45 -22.40 49.18
CA ALA A 353 30.55 -23.35 48.99
C ALA A 353 31.82 -22.67 48.45
N LEU A 354 31.67 -21.73 47.49
CA LEU A 354 32.78 -20.92 46.99
C LEU A 354 33.36 -20.02 48.07
N MET A 355 32.52 -19.30 48.82
CA MET A 355 32.96 -18.44 49.92
C MET A 355 33.70 -19.24 51.01
N ALA A 356 33.20 -20.44 51.35
CA ALA A 356 33.85 -21.34 52.29
C ALA A 356 35.23 -21.80 51.78
N LEU A 357 35.33 -22.15 50.49
CA LEU A 357 36.59 -22.58 49.87
C LEU A 357 37.62 -21.44 49.80
N ILE A 358 37.18 -20.22 49.47
CA ILE A 358 38.03 -19.03 49.48
C ILE A 358 38.53 -18.75 50.90
N TYR A 359 37.63 -18.72 51.89
CA TYR A 359 38.00 -18.48 53.29
C TYR A 359 39.03 -19.49 53.81
N TYR A 360 38.85 -20.78 53.48
CA TYR A 360 39.81 -21.80 53.87
C TYR A 360 41.13 -21.70 53.12
N SER A 361 41.13 -21.39 51.83
CA SER A 361 42.38 -21.27 51.04
C SER A 361 43.23 -20.06 51.45
N VAL A 362 42.60 -18.93 51.81
CA VAL A 362 43.32 -17.75 52.33
C VAL A 362 43.88 -18.02 53.71
N ARG A 363 43.14 -18.74 54.56
CA ARG A 363 43.54 -19.02 55.94
C ARG A 363 44.55 -20.17 56.07
N ASP A 364 44.62 -21.09 55.12
CA ASP A 364 45.65 -22.14 55.09
C ASP A 364 47.01 -21.60 54.60
N ARG A 365 47.01 -20.43 53.97
CA ARG A 365 48.22 -19.69 53.55
C ARG A 365 48.74 -18.69 54.60
N SER A 366 48.04 -18.52 55.72
CA SER A 366 48.41 -17.67 56.86
C SER A 366 48.69 -18.50 58.12
#